data_AF-A0A9E4J244-F1
#
_entry.id   AF-A0A9E4J244-F1
#
_cell.length_a   1.000
_cell.length_b   1.000
_cell.length_c   1.000
_cell.angle_alpha   90.00
_cell.angle_beta   90.00
_cell.angle_gamma   90.00
#
_symmetry.space_group_name_H-M   'P 1'
#
loop_
_entity.id
_entity.type
_entity.pdbx_description
1 polymer ?
#
loop_
_entity_poly.entity_id
_entity_poly.type
_entity_poly.pdbx_seq_one_letter_code
_entity_poly.pdbx_strand_id
1 'polypeptide(L)'
;MAELREQSRETDRLIQENARRTKETDRQMQETDRRLKKAEGFFTSQWGKLMESLVEGDLVPLLRERGIAVTETFQRLTGRRNGEHYEFDIVAGNSAEAVVVEVKTTLRPEHVTDFLDRMSWVTEWLSMYRNLPIYGAVAYLRSDTSVVRHAERQGLFVIRATGSSACIVNPPGFEPRVFG
;
A
#
# COMPACT_ATOMS: atom_id res chain seq x y z
N MET A 1 39.56 25.05 53.87
CA MET A 1 38.75 26.12 53.24
C MET A 1 39.14 26.38 51.78
N ALA A 2 40.43 26.45 51.43
CA ALA A 2 40.87 26.64 50.03
C ALA A 2 40.59 25.41 49.14
N GLU A 3 40.97 24.21 49.59
CA GLU A 3 40.70 22.94 48.87
C GLU A 3 39.21 22.69 48.62
N LEU A 4 38.35 23.02 49.59
CA LEU A 4 36.89 22.90 49.45
C LEU A 4 36.33 23.81 48.34
N ARG A 5 36.92 25.00 48.15
CA ARG A 5 36.53 25.94 47.08
C ARG A 5 37.03 25.50 45.71
N GLU A 6 38.18 24.84 45.66
CA GLU A 6 38.75 24.29 44.44
C GLU A 6 37.94 23.08 43.95
N GLN A 7 37.63 22.15 44.85
CA GLN A 7 36.74 21.01 44.57
C GLN A 7 35.33 21.45 44.12
N SER A 8 34.77 22.50 44.72
CA SER A 8 33.49 23.07 44.28
C SER A 8 33.56 23.59 42.84
N ARG A 9 34.64 24.32 42.49
CA ARG A 9 34.82 24.87 41.14
C ARG A 9 35.05 23.79 40.09
N GLU A 10 35.77 22.73 40.43
CA GLU A 10 35.97 21.58 39.55
C GLU A 10 34.66 20.81 39.33
N THR A 11 33.87 20.62 40.40
CA THR A 11 32.54 20.01 40.32
C THR A 11 31.60 20.82 39.43
N ASP A 12 31.57 22.15 39.58
CA ASP A 12 30.75 23.04 38.73
C ASP A 12 31.15 22.95 37.26
N ARG A 13 32.45 22.83 36.96
CA ARG A 13 32.96 22.64 35.59
C ARG A 13 32.52 21.30 35.01
N LEU A 14 32.64 20.21 35.76
CA LEU A 14 32.21 18.89 35.33
C LEU A 14 30.69 18.84 35.09
N ILE A 15 29.89 19.50 35.93
CA ILE A 15 28.45 19.61 35.74
C ILE A 15 28.12 20.36 34.45
N GLN A 16 28.79 21.50 34.19
CA GLN A 16 28.57 22.26 32.96
C GLN A 16 29.01 21.49 31.70
N GLU A 17 30.13 20.78 31.76
CA GLU A 17 30.61 19.96 30.66
C GLU A 17 29.65 18.79 30.38
N ASN A 18 29.22 18.08 31.42
CA ASN A 18 28.22 17.02 31.29
C ASN A 18 26.91 17.57 30.73
N ALA A 19 26.42 18.72 31.21
CA ALA A 19 25.20 19.33 30.67
C ALA A 19 25.33 19.67 29.18
N ARG A 20 26.51 20.13 28.72
CA ARG A 20 26.78 20.37 27.30
C ARG A 20 26.81 19.07 26.49
N ARG A 21 27.52 18.05 26.98
CA ARG A 21 27.60 16.73 26.34
C ARG A 21 26.22 16.09 26.23
N THR A 22 25.41 16.11 27.30
CA THR A 22 24.04 15.60 27.27
C THR A 22 23.20 16.34 26.23
N LYS A 23 23.27 17.67 26.17
CA LYS A 23 22.53 18.46 25.17
C LYS A 23 22.97 18.16 23.73
N GLU A 24 24.25 17.89 23.51
CA GLU A 24 24.76 17.50 22.20
C GLU A 24 24.30 16.07 21.83
N THR A 25 24.37 15.13 22.76
CA THR A 25 23.84 13.77 22.59
C THR A 25 22.35 13.80 22.27
N ASP A 26 21.55 14.58 23.00
CA ASP A 26 20.11 14.72 22.77
C ASP A 26 19.82 15.25 21.35
N ARG A 27 20.63 16.20 20.86
CA ARG A 27 20.52 16.73 19.49
C ARG A 27 20.87 15.66 18.44
N GLN A 28 21.95 14.91 18.65
CA GLN A 28 22.36 13.83 17.75
C GLN A 28 21.33 12.70 17.72
N MET A 29 20.73 12.35 18.86
CA MET A 29 19.63 11.38 18.94
C MET A 29 18.42 11.87 18.16
N GLN A 30 17.97 13.12 18.37
CA GLN A 30 16.85 13.69 17.62
C GLN A 30 17.11 13.74 16.10
N GLU A 31 18.34 14.02 15.68
CA GLU A 31 18.70 13.98 14.27
C GLU A 31 18.70 12.55 13.71
N THR A 32 19.20 11.59 14.46
CA THR A 32 19.20 10.16 14.11
C THR A 32 17.76 9.66 13.97
N ASP A 33 16.89 9.96 14.92
CA ASP A 33 15.46 9.61 14.86
C ASP A 33 14.78 10.20 13.63
N ARG A 34 15.10 11.45 13.28
CA ARG A 34 14.58 12.08 12.05
C ARG A 34 15.07 11.36 10.80
N ARG A 35 16.33 10.95 10.75
CA ARG A 35 16.91 10.21 9.61
C ARG A 35 16.29 8.81 9.51
N LEU A 36 16.10 8.11 10.63
CA LEU A 36 15.44 6.80 10.68
C LEU A 36 14.00 6.87 10.19
N LYS A 37 13.20 7.83 10.67
CA LYS A 37 11.81 8.03 10.19
C LYS A 37 11.74 8.31 8.68
N LYS A 38 12.69 9.09 8.14
CA LYS A 38 12.77 9.34 6.70
C LYS A 38 13.11 8.06 5.92
N ALA A 39 14.05 7.26 6.41
CA ALA A 39 14.43 6.00 5.80
C ALA A 39 13.27 4.98 5.80
N GLU A 40 12.56 4.86 6.93
CA GLU A 40 11.37 4.01 7.08
C GLU A 40 10.26 4.41 6.10
N GLY A 41 9.97 5.71 5.99
CA GLY A 41 8.98 6.22 5.03
C GLY A 41 9.37 5.95 3.58
N PHE A 42 10.64 6.20 3.22
CA PHE A 42 11.15 5.89 1.89
C PHE A 42 11.03 4.41 1.57
N PHE A 43 11.47 3.54 2.48
CA PHE A 43 11.41 2.09 2.32
C PHE A 43 9.98 1.59 2.14
N THR A 44 9.04 2.08 2.95
CA THR A 44 7.62 1.72 2.85
C THR A 44 7.03 2.11 1.48
N SER A 45 7.34 3.31 0.99
CA SER A 45 6.90 3.77 -0.33
C SER A 45 7.50 2.94 -1.47
N GLN A 46 8.79 2.62 -1.43
CA GLN A 46 9.42 1.79 -2.46
C GLN A 46 8.90 0.34 -2.43
N TRP A 47 8.60 -0.19 -1.25
CA TRP A 47 8.00 -1.50 -1.11
C TRP A 47 6.61 -1.61 -1.71
N GLY A 48 5.78 -0.57 -1.55
CA GLY A 48 4.47 -0.50 -2.22
C GLY A 48 4.61 -0.58 -3.74
N LYS A 49 5.51 0.23 -4.32
CA LYS A 49 5.76 0.24 -5.77
C LYS A 49 6.30 -1.09 -6.29
N LEU A 50 7.21 -1.73 -5.55
CA LEU A 50 7.71 -3.05 -5.92
C LEU A 50 6.59 -4.09 -5.96
N MET A 51 5.69 -4.06 -4.97
CA MET A 51 4.52 -4.92 -4.92
C MET A 51 3.58 -4.66 -6.10
N GLU A 52 3.32 -3.40 -6.43
CA GLU A 52 2.53 -3.01 -7.61
C GLU A 52 3.15 -3.56 -8.90
N SER A 53 4.46 -3.43 -9.10
CA SER A 53 5.16 -3.96 -10.28
C SER A 53 5.10 -5.49 -10.37
N LEU A 54 5.23 -6.21 -9.25
CA LEU A 54 5.14 -7.68 -9.24
C LEU A 54 3.74 -8.17 -9.60
N VAL A 55 2.70 -7.50 -9.10
CA VAL A 55 1.31 -7.84 -9.42
C VAL A 55 1.00 -7.51 -10.87
N GLU A 56 1.38 -6.32 -11.32
CA GLU A 56 1.11 -5.83 -12.67
C GLU A 56 1.75 -6.71 -13.75
N GLY A 57 2.99 -7.17 -13.53
CA GLY A 57 3.73 -8.00 -14.50
C GLY A 57 3.04 -9.32 -14.86
N ASP A 58 2.28 -9.91 -13.94
CA ASP A 58 1.54 -11.17 -14.16
C ASP A 58 0.03 -10.96 -14.35
N LEU A 59 -0.47 -9.73 -14.19
CA LEU A 59 -1.90 -9.47 -14.07
C LEU A 59 -2.70 -9.91 -15.31
N VAL A 60 -2.22 -9.54 -16.50
CA VAL A 60 -2.88 -9.87 -17.77
C VAL A 60 -2.99 -11.38 -18.01
N PRO A 61 -1.90 -12.18 -17.96
CA PRO A 61 -2.02 -13.62 -18.15
C PRO A 61 -2.91 -14.29 -17.09
N LEU A 62 -2.80 -13.87 -15.82
CA LEU A 62 -3.63 -14.42 -14.74
C LEU A 62 -5.13 -14.17 -14.96
N LEU A 63 -5.51 -12.96 -15.38
CA LEU A 63 -6.91 -12.62 -15.66
C LEU A 63 -7.44 -13.38 -16.87
N ARG A 64 -6.62 -13.55 -17.92
CA ARG A 64 -6.99 -14.34 -19.11
C ARG A 64 -7.26 -15.80 -18.80
N GLU A 65 -6.46 -16.41 -17.93
CA GLU A 65 -6.70 -17.77 -17.44
C GLU A 65 -8.06 -17.90 -16.69
N ARG A 66 -8.57 -16.78 -16.17
CA ARG A 66 -9.90 -16.68 -15.54
C ARG A 66 -11.01 -16.22 -16.49
N GLY A 67 -10.74 -16.16 -17.80
CA GLY A 67 -11.72 -15.78 -18.81
C GLY A 67 -11.92 -14.27 -18.98
N ILE A 68 -11.07 -13.45 -18.37
CA ILE A 68 -11.11 -11.98 -18.47
C ILE A 68 -10.03 -11.54 -19.48
N ALA A 69 -10.45 -11.14 -20.67
CA ALA A 69 -9.59 -10.97 -21.85
C ALA A 69 -8.93 -9.58 -21.95
N VAL A 70 -8.58 -8.97 -20.82
CA VAL A 70 -7.87 -7.68 -20.77
C VAL A 70 -6.53 -7.73 -21.51
N THR A 71 -6.07 -6.57 -21.96
CA THR A 71 -4.87 -6.44 -22.80
C THR A 71 -3.86 -5.45 -22.29
N GLU A 72 -4.31 -4.42 -21.56
CA GLU A 72 -3.48 -3.30 -21.13
C GLU A 72 -3.59 -3.10 -19.62
N THR A 73 -2.53 -2.57 -19.01
CA THR A 73 -2.45 -2.21 -17.60
C THR A 73 -2.10 -0.73 -17.46
N PHE A 74 -2.75 -0.07 -16.50
CA PHE A 74 -2.47 1.32 -16.12
C PHE A 74 -2.18 1.34 -14.62
N GLN A 75 -0.96 1.73 -14.24
CA GLN A 75 -0.60 1.90 -12.84
C GLN A 75 -0.94 3.32 -12.37
N ARG A 76 -1.36 3.44 -11.11
CA ARG A 76 -1.61 4.71 -10.40
C ARG A 76 -2.55 5.61 -11.19
N LEU A 77 -3.69 5.04 -11.60
CA LEU A 77 -4.69 5.76 -12.35
C LEU A 77 -5.43 6.71 -11.40
N THR A 78 -5.11 7.99 -11.50
CA THR A 78 -5.70 9.05 -10.68
C THR A 78 -6.61 9.96 -11.50
N GLY A 79 -7.62 10.51 -10.86
CA GLY A 79 -8.46 11.53 -11.49
C GLY A 79 -9.22 12.37 -10.49
N ARG A 80 -9.99 13.32 -11.03
CA ARG A 80 -10.91 14.14 -10.25
C ARG A 80 -12.28 14.16 -10.92
N ARG A 81 -13.33 13.87 -10.17
CA ARG A 81 -14.72 13.91 -10.65
C ARG A 81 -15.62 14.45 -9.55
N ASN A 82 -16.53 15.36 -9.89
CA ASN A 82 -17.50 15.93 -8.97
C ASN A 82 -16.88 16.50 -7.67
N GLY A 83 -15.67 17.05 -7.78
CA GLY A 83 -14.92 17.61 -6.65
C GLY A 83 -14.02 16.61 -5.93
N GLU A 84 -14.31 15.32 -6.03
CA GLU A 84 -13.60 14.20 -5.38
C GLU A 84 -12.40 13.73 -6.19
N HIS A 85 -11.32 13.38 -5.50
CA HIS A 85 -10.15 12.72 -6.10
C HIS A 85 -10.27 11.22 -5.92
N TYR A 86 -9.86 10.47 -6.93
CA TYR A 86 -9.74 9.01 -6.84
C TYR A 86 -8.35 8.58 -7.31
N GLU A 87 -7.87 7.47 -6.76
CA GLU A 87 -6.65 6.77 -7.14
C GLU A 87 -6.94 5.27 -7.13
N PHE A 88 -6.48 4.58 -8.18
CA PHE A 88 -6.47 3.13 -8.26
C PHE A 88 -5.04 2.68 -8.54
N ASP A 89 -4.57 1.69 -7.76
CA ASP A 89 -3.18 1.22 -7.86
C ASP A 89 -2.89 0.64 -9.24
N ILE A 90 -3.77 -0.24 -9.74
CA ILE A 90 -3.68 -0.81 -11.09
C ILE A 90 -5.07 -0.94 -11.69
N VAL A 91 -5.23 -0.60 -12.97
CA VAL A 91 -6.41 -0.93 -13.76
C VAL A 91 -5.96 -1.74 -14.96
N ALA A 92 -6.44 -2.98 -15.10
CA ALA A 92 -6.30 -3.75 -16.32
C ALA A 92 -7.55 -3.59 -17.17
N GLY A 93 -7.42 -3.38 -18.48
CA GLY A 93 -8.59 -3.09 -19.31
C GLY A 93 -8.38 -3.33 -20.81
N ASN A 94 -9.49 -3.24 -21.53
CA ASN A 94 -9.59 -3.19 -22.99
C ASN A 94 -10.92 -2.48 -23.38
N SER A 95 -11.33 -2.54 -24.65
CA SER A 95 -12.60 -1.91 -25.09
C SER A 95 -13.88 -2.67 -24.70
N ALA A 96 -13.78 -3.78 -23.95
CA ALA A 96 -14.88 -4.67 -23.61
C ALA A 96 -15.09 -4.85 -22.10
N GLU A 97 -14.04 -4.77 -21.28
CA GLU A 97 -14.09 -5.00 -19.83
C GLU A 97 -12.88 -4.37 -19.11
N ALA A 98 -12.99 -4.22 -17.79
CA ALA A 98 -11.91 -3.74 -16.94
C ALA A 98 -11.87 -4.44 -15.58
N VAL A 99 -10.68 -4.51 -14.99
CA VAL A 99 -10.43 -4.98 -13.62
C VAL A 99 -9.65 -3.91 -12.87
N VAL A 100 -10.23 -3.41 -11.79
CA VAL A 100 -9.55 -2.49 -10.86
C VAL A 100 -8.90 -3.30 -9.76
N VAL A 101 -7.63 -3.05 -9.46
CA VAL A 101 -6.84 -3.79 -8.48
C VAL A 101 -6.30 -2.86 -7.41
N GLU A 102 -6.56 -3.20 -6.14
CA GLU A 102 -5.92 -2.58 -4.98
C GLU A 102 -4.77 -3.47 -4.48
N VAL A 103 -3.60 -2.90 -4.21
CA VAL A 103 -2.39 -3.62 -3.77
C VAL A 103 -2.06 -3.29 -2.32
N LYS A 104 -1.87 -4.31 -1.48
CA LYS A 104 -1.48 -4.17 -0.07
C LYS A 104 -0.39 -5.14 0.32
N THR A 105 0.70 -4.67 0.94
CA THR A 105 1.70 -5.58 1.54
C THR A 105 1.05 -6.53 2.56
N THR A 106 0.19 -5.99 3.43
CA THR A 106 -0.63 -6.80 4.34
C THR A 106 -2.09 -6.46 4.14
N LEU A 107 -2.88 -7.41 3.64
CA LEU A 107 -4.31 -7.24 3.45
C LEU A 107 -5.05 -7.47 4.76
N ARG A 108 -5.91 -6.51 5.13
CA ARG A 108 -6.71 -6.46 6.36
C ARG A 108 -8.19 -6.25 6.01
N PRO A 109 -9.14 -6.56 6.90
CA PRO A 109 -10.57 -6.39 6.64
C PRO A 109 -10.94 -4.98 6.17
N GLU A 110 -10.40 -3.95 6.82
CA GLU A 110 -10.66 -2.54 6.50
C GLU A 110 -10.26 -2.19 5.07
N HIS A 111 -9.16 -2.75 4.56
CA HIS A 111 -8.73 -2.51 3.18
C HIS A 111 -9.74 -3.06 2.15
N VAL A 112 -10.41 -4.17 2.46
CA VAL A 112 -11.43 -4.75 1.59
C VAL A 112 -12.67 -3.87 1.61
N THR A 113 -13.11 -3.43 2.80
CA THR A 113 -14.25 -2.51 2.94
C THR A 113 -14.00 -1.19 2.21
N ASP A 114 -12.86 -0.54 2.46
CA ASP A 114 -12.51 0.74 1.85
C ASP A 114 -12.43 0.63 0.32
N PHE A 115 -11.92 -0.49 -0.19
CA PHE A 115 -11.86 -0.74 -1.62
C PHE A 115 -13.25 -0.94 -2.23
N LEU A 116 -14.14 -1.68 -1.57
CA LEU A 116 -15.53 -1.86 -2.02
C LEU A 116 -16.32 -0.55 -2.02
N ASP A 117 -16.07 0.32 -1.05
CA ASP A 117 -16.65 1.66 -1.02
C ASP A 117 -16.20 2.48 -2.24
N ARG A 118 -14.91 2.42 -2.61
CA ARG A 118 -14.43 3.03 -3.88
C ARG A 118 -15.05 2.39 -5.11
N MET A 119 -15.19 1.07 -5.12
CA MET A 119 -15.81 0.34 -6.24
C MET A 119 -17.28 0.72 -6.44
N SER A 120 -17.98 1.20 -5.41
CA SER A 120 -19.37 1.70 -5.55
C SER A 120 -19.50 2.95 -6.45
N TRP A 121 -18.41 3.68 -6.66
CA TRP A 121 -18.34 4.88 -7.50
C TRP A 121 -17.59 4.67 -8.82
N VAL A 122 -17.17 3.42 -9.10
CA VAL A 122 -16.20 3.13 -10.18
C VAL A 122 -16.71 3.51 -11.58
N THR A 123 -18.01 3.34 -11.86
CA THR A 123 -18.61 3.71 -13.15
C THR A 123 -18.63 5.23 -13.38
N GLU A 124 -18.72 6.00 -12.30
CA GLU A 124 -18.68 7.45 -12.36
C GLU A 124 -17.25 7.96 -12.60
N TRP A 125 -16.31 7.40 -11.85
CA TRP A 125 -14.89 7.76 -11.88
C TRP A 125 -14.21 7.31 -13.16
N LEU A 126 -14.39 6.05 -13.56
CA LEU A 126 -13.85 5.45 -14.78
C LEU A 126 -14.86 5.51 -15.93
N SER A 127 -15.25 6.72 -16.31
CA SER A 127 -16.30 6.91 -17.32
C SER A 127 -16.00 6.30 -18.69
N MET A 128 -14.73 6.00 -19.01
CA MET A 128 -14.37 5.28 -20.23
C MET A 128 -14.93 3.84 -20.27
N TYR A 129 -15.24 3.27 -19.12
CA TYR A 129 -15.82 1.94 -18.96
C TYR A 129 -17.31 1.99 -18.56
N ARG A 130 -17.99 3.13 -18.72
CA ARG A 130 -19.35 3.43 -18.17
C ARG A 130 -20.48 2.47 -18.59
N ASN A 131 -20.25 1.55 -19.52
CA ASN A 131 -21.24 0.52 -19.92
C ASN A 131 -20.56 -0.82 -20.19
N LEU A 132 -19.40 -1.04 -19.60
CA LEU A 132 -18.60 -2.25 -19.75
C LEU A 132 -18.50 -2.92 -18.38
N PRO A 133 -18.44 -4.26 -18.31
CA PRO A 133 -18.20 -4.95 -17.06
C PRO A 133 -16.92 -4.45 -16.38
N ILE A 134 -17.06 -4.00 -15.13
CA ILE A 134 -15.94 -3.63 -14.27
C ILE A 134 -15.88 -4.63 -13.12
N TYR A 135 -14.76 -5.32 -12.98
CA TYR A 135 -14.47 -6.23 -11.88
C TYR A 135 -13.53 -5.59 -10.88
N GLY A 136 -13.49 -6.13 -9.66
CA GLY A 136 -12.56 -5.72 -8.62
C GLY A 136 -11.60 -6.84 -8.24
N ALA A 137 -10.39 -6.48 -7.85
CA ALA A 137 -9.40 -7.39 -7.32
C ALA A 137 -8.63 -6.77 -6.14
N VAL A 138 -8.22 -7.59 -5.20
CA VAL A 138 -7.25 -7.22 -4.15
C VAL A 138 -6.00 -8.07 -4.30
N ALA A 139 -4.84 -7.43 -4.28
CA ALA A 139 -3.55 -8.09 -4.35
C ALA A 139 -2.76 -7.91 -3.06
N TYR A 140 -2.08 -8.96 -2.60
CA TYR A 140 -1.39 -8.91 -1.32
C TYR A 140 -0.17 -9.81 -1.19
N LEU A 141 0.75 -9.47 -0.27
CA LEU A 141 1.86 -10.36 0.11
C LEU A 141 1.48 -11.26 1.30
N ARG A 142 0.91 -10.67 2.35
CA ARG A 142 0.46 -11.38 3.57
C ARG A 142 -0.99 -11.05 3.92
N SER A 143 -1.72 -12.02 4.41
CA SER A 143 -3.09 -11.83 4.92
C SER A 143 -3.53 -13.02 5.75
N ASP A 144 -4.48 -12.81 6.64
CA ASP A 144 -5.19 -13.88 7.33
C ASP A 144 -6.19 -14.55 6.37
N THR A 145 -6.33 -15.87 6.46
CA THR A 145 -7.22 -16.65 5.59
C THR A 145 -8.68 -16.18 5.65
N SER A 146 -9.13 -15.64 6.80
CA SER A 146 -10.47 -15.08 6.96
C SER A 146 -10.70 -13.84 6.08
N VAL A 147 -9.68 -12.99 5.92
CA VAL A 147 -9.74 -11.77 5.10
C VAL A 147 -9.77 -12.12 3.62
N VAL A 148 -8.94 -13.09 3.20
CA VAL A 148 -8.94 -13.64 1.83
C VAL A 148 -10.33 -14.17 1.47
N ARG A 149 -10.90 -15.02 2.34
CA ARG A 149 -12.27 -15.56 2.14
C ARG A 149 -13.33 -14.47 2.16
N HIS A 150 -13.13 -13.42 2.95
CA HIS A 150 -14.06 -12.28 2.96
C HIS A 150 -14.03 -11.55 1.61
N ALA A 151 -12.86 -11.19 1.09
CA ALA A 151 -12.72 -10.55 -0.23
C ALA A 151 -13.32 -11.41 -1.36
N GLU A 152 -13.05 -12.72 -1.36
CA GLU A 152 -13.64 -13.66 -2.31
C GLU A 152 -15.18 -13.64 -2.26
N ARG A 153 -15.79 -13.68 -1.07
CA ARG A 153 -17.26 -13.62 -0.91
C ARG A 153 -17.87 -12.30 -1.37
N GLN A 154 -17.09 -11.22 -1.40
CA GLN A 154 -17.52 -9.93 -1.95
C GLN A 154 -17.44 -9.89 -3.48
N GLY A 155 -17.05 -11.00 -4.12
CA GLY A 155 -16.93 -11.13 -5.57
C GLY A 155 -15.66 -10.52 -6.13
N LEU A 156 -14.63 -10.33 -5.30
CA LEU A 156 -13.33 -9.82 -5.74
C LEU A 156 -12.42 -10.97 -6.18
N PHE A 157 -11.66 -10.75 -7.24
CA PHE A 157 -10.45 -11.54 -7.44
C PHE A 157 -9.48 -11.28 -6.30
N VAL A 158 -8.79 -12.34 -5.87
CA VAL A 158 -7.85 -12.30 -4.76
C VAL A 158 -6.51 -12.80 -5.30
N ILE A 159 -5.55 -11.90 -5.37
CA ILE A 159 -4.24 -12.11 -5.97
C ILE A 159 -3.20 -12.15 -4.85
N ARG A 160 -2.41 -13.22 -4.79
CA ARG A 160 -1.29 -13.31 -3.86
C ARG A 160 0.01 -13.08 -4.61
N ALA A 161 0.74 -12.04 -4.23
CA ALA A 161 2.13 -11.89 -4.60
C ALA A 161 2.96 -12.96 -3.90
N THR A 162 3.83 -13.58 -4.67
CA THR A 162 4.84 -14.55 -4.25
C THR A 162 6.22 -13.90 -4.39
N GLY A 163 7.29 -14.64 -4.10
CA GLY A 163 8.64 -14.06 -4.08
C GLY A 163 9.08 -13.41 -5.40
N SER A 164 8.56 -13.84 -6.55
CA SER A 164 8.98 -13.36 -7.87
C SER A 164 7.85 -13.23 -8.89
N SER A 165 6.58 -13.40 -8.47
CA SER A 165 5.41 -13.51 -9.36
C SER A 165 4.12 -13.31 -8.56
N ALA A 166 2.95 -13.29 -9.19
CA ALA A 166 1.64 -13.29 -8.54
C ALA A 166 0.76 -14.47 -8.98
N CYS A 167 -0.25 -14.82 -8.18
CA CYS A 167 -1.25 -15.82 -8.57
C CYS A 167 -2.64 -15.51 -8.03
N ILE A 168 -3.69 -15.86 -8.79
CA ILE A 168 -5.08 -15.76 -8.33
C ILE A 168 -5.41 -16.97 -7.45
N VAL A 169 -5.79 -16.71 -6.20
CA VAL A 169 -6.07 -17.75 -5.19
C VAL A 169 -7.54 -18.11 -5.06
N ASN A 170 -8.45 -17.42 -5.77
CA ASN A 170 -9.86 -17.82 -5.83
C ASN A 170 -9.99 -19.28 -6.32
N PRO A 171 -10.98 -20.05 -5.87
CA PRO A 171 -11.18 -21.41 -6.32
C PRO A 171 -11.48 -21.47 -7.84
N PRO A 172 -11.27 -22.64 -8.49
CA PRO A 172 -11.78 -22.89 -9.83
C PRO A 172 -13.31 -22.69 -9.87
N GLY A 173 -13.82 -22.08 -10.93
CA GLY A 173 -15.25 -21.78 -11.08
C GLY A 173 -15.74 -20.56 -10.27
N PHE A 174 -14.85 -19.82 -9.62
CA PHE A 174 -15.19 -18.54 -9.03
C PHE A 174 -15.72 -17.56 -10.08
N GLU A 175 -16.90 -16.99 -9.83
CA GLU A 175 -17.52 -15.95 -10.65
C GLU A 175 -17.35 -14.59 -9.96
N PRO A 176 -16.61 -13.64 -10.58
CA PRO A 176 -16.42 -12.32 -9.99
C PRO A 176 -17.69 -11.47 -10.08
N ARG A 177 -17.88 -10.60 -9.09
CA ARG A 177 -18.95 -9.60 -9.13
C ARG A 177 -18.65 -8.54 -10.17
N VAL A 178 -19.66 -8.16 -10.94
CA VAL A 178 -19.64 -6.98 -11.81
C VAL A 178 -20.09 -5.75 -11.00
N PHE A 179 -19.29 -4.69 -11.01
CA PHE A 179 -19.53 -3.43 -10.29
C PHE A 179 -20.01 -2.28 -11.19
N GLY A 180 -19.98 -2.47 -12.51
CA GLY A 180 -20.37 -1.46 -13.50
C GLY A 180 -21.22 -1.98 -14.63
#